data_AF-A0A962Z532-F1
#
_entry.id   AF-A0A962Z532-F1
#
_cell.length_a   1.000
_cell.length_b   1.000
_cell.length_c   1.000
_cell.angle_alpha   90.00
_cell.angle_beta   90.00
_cell.angle_gamma   90.00
#
_symmetry.space_group_name_H-M   'P 1'
#
loop_
_entity.id
_entity.type
_entity.pdbx_description
1 polymer ?
#
loop_
_entity_poly.entity_id
_entity_poly.type
_entity_poly.pdbx_seq_one_letter_code
_entity_poly.pdbx_strand_id
1 'polypeptide(L)'
;LGEDTEFELEWCSVYTFRCRRMERFRYGRTLFVGDAAHQVSPFGARGANSGIQDSDNLIWKLKLVMDGLAPARLLDTYSDERVFAADENIMNSTRSTDFITPKSTVSR
;
A
#
# COMPACT_ATOMS: atom_id res chain seq x y z
N LEU A 1 -3.27 -19.46 -25.80
CA LEU A 1 -4.53 -20.22 -25.81
C LEU A 1 -4.69 -21.06 -27.08
N GLY A 2 -3.71 -21.13 -28.00
CA GLY A 2 -3.95 -21.68 -29.35
C GLY A 2 -4.60 -20.62 -30.24
N GLU A 3 -4.49 -20.75 -31.55
CA GLU A 3 -5.02 -19.76 -32.51
C GLU A 3 -6.56 -19.77 -32.58
N ASP A 4 -7.19 -20.93 -32.33
CA ASP A 4 -8.64 -21.13 -32.50
C ASP A 4 -9.46 -20.98 -31.21
N THR A 5 -8.86 -20.50 -30.12
CA THR A 5 -9.60 -20.36 -28.86
C THR A 5 -10.30 -19.02 -28.81
N GLU A 6 -11.63 -19.06 -28.85
CA GLU A 6 -12.49 -17.90 -28.61
C GLU A 6 -12.30 -17.36 -27.18
N PHE A 7 -12.21 -16.05 -27.04
CA PHE A 7 -12.22 -15.36 -25.75
C PHE A 7 -13.03 -14.07 -25.86
N GLU A 8 -13.62 -13.66 -24.74
CA GLU A 8 -14.28 -12.37 -24.60
C GLU A 8 -13.44 -11.47 -23.69
N LEU A 9 -13.35 -10.18 -24.03
CA LEU A 9 -12.74 -9.19 -23.17
C LEU A 9 -13.77 -8.71 -22.15
N GLU A 10 -13.72 -9.26 -20.93
CA GLU A 10 -14.61 -8.82 -19.85
C GLU A 10 -14.26 -7.41 -19.35
N TRP A 11 -12.97 -7.09 -19.22
CA TRP A 11 -12.53 -5.79 -18.71
C TRP A 11 -11.14 -5.40 -19.21
N CYS A 12 -10.99 -4.15 -19.63
CA CYS A 12 -9.72 -3.55 -20.01
C CYS A 12 -9.65 -2.12 -19.46
N SER A 13 -8.54 -1.77 -18.83
CA SER A 13 -8.31 -0.43 -18.27
C SER A 13 -6.83 -0.08 -18.25
N VAL A 14 -6.55 1.21 -18.18
CA VAL A 14 -5.19 1.76 -18.04
C VAL A 14 -4.91 2.02 -16.57
N TYR A 15 -3.80 1.48 -16.08
CA TYR A 15 -3.35 1.66 -14.70
C TYR A 15 -1.95 2.27 -14.66
N THR A 16 -1.84 3.45 -14.05
CA THR A 16 -0.56 4.11 -13.79
C THR A 16 -0.21 3.97 -12.32
N PHE A 17 0.82 3.18 -12.02
CA PHE A 17 1.28 3.02 -10.64
C PHE A 17 2.35 4.05 -10.26
N ARG A 18 2.47 4.28 -8.95
CA ARG A 18 3.51 5.10 -8.33
C ARG A 18 4.00 4.37 -7.09
N CYS A 19 5.30 4.45 -6.82
CA CYS A 19 5.88 4.01 -5.55
C CYS A 19 6.09 5.24 -4.67
N ARG A 20 5.18 5.50 -3.73
CA ARG A 20 5.28 6.66 -2.82
C ARG A 20 4.46 6.42 -1.57
N ARG A 21 4.77 7.13 -0.49
CA ARG A 21 3.97 7.15 0.73
C ARG A 21 3.99 8.51 1.39
N MET A 22 3.06 8.73 2.31
CA MET A 22 3.08 9.89 3.20
C MET A 22 4.25 9.79 4.18
N GLU A 23 4.73 10.94 4.68
CA GLU A 23 5.78 10.97 5.71
C GLU A 23 5.28 10.32 7.01
N ARG A 24 4.03 10.61 7.39
CA ARG A 24 3.33 10.04 8.54
C ARG A 24 1.95 9.59 8.10
N PHE A 25 1.41 8.55 8.74
CA PHE A 25 0.05 8.07 8.45
C PHE A 25 -1.00 8.67 9.40
N ARG A 26 -0.56 9.53 10.32
CA ARG A 26 -1.40 10.25 11.28
C ARG A 26 -1.06 11.74 11.30
N TYR A 27 -2.09 12.56 11.24
CA TYR A 27 -2.04 14.00 11.45
C TYR A 27 -3.13 14.40 12.44
N GLY A 28 -2.78 14.45 13.73
CA GLY A 28 -3.73 14.74 14.81
C GLY A 28 -4.81 13.66 14.93
N ARG A 29 -6.04 14.00 14.53
CA ARG A 29 -7.21 13.09 14.52
C ARG A 29 -7.50 12.49 13.14
N THR A 30 -6.73 12.86 12.12
CA THR A 30 -6.86 12.31 10.77
C THR A 30 -5.85 11.19 10.59
N LEU A 31 -6.33 10.03 10.11
CA LEU A 31 -5.50 8.86 9.85
C LEU A 31 -5.72 8.41 8.40
N PHE A 32 -4.65 7.94 7.77
CA PHE A 32 -4.63 7.46 6.39
C PHE A 32 -4.27 5.98 6.38
N VAL A 33 -4.92 5.20 5.51
CA VAL A 33 -4.83 3.72 5.43
C VAL A 33 -4.81 3.31 3.96
N GLY A 34 -4.08 2.24 3.61
CA GLY A 34 -4.04 1.71 2.24
C GLY A 34 -3.52 2.73 1.21
N ASP A 35 -4.11 2.74 0.02
CA ASP A 35 -3.70 3.60 -1.10
C ASP A 35 -3.72 5.11 -0.81
N ALA A 36 -4.49 5.54 0.21
CA ALA A 36 -4.48 6.92 0.67
C ALA A 36 -3.19 7.27 1.44
N ALA A 37 -2.52 6.29 2.05
CA ALA A 37 -1.30 6.45 2.81
C ALA A 37 -0.04 6.07 2.02
N HIS A 38 -0.12 5.03 1.18
CA HIS A 38 1.01 4.52 0.41
C HIS A 38 0.53 3.87 -0.89
N GLN A 39 1.32 4.04 -1.94
CA GLN A 39 1.12 3.44 -3.24
C GLN A 39 2.38 2.63 -3.58
N VAL A 40 2.16 1.43 -4.07
CA VAL A 40 3.22 0.48 -4.45
C VAL A 40 3.01 0.01 -5.87
N SER A 41 4.06 -0.54 -6.46
CA SER A 41 3.94 -1.26 -7.73
C SER A 41 2.99 -2.46 -7.57
N PRO A 42 2.16 -2.77 -8.60
CA PRO A 42 1.24 -3.90 -8.55
C PRO A 42 1.96 -5.26 -8.48
N PHE A 43 3.23 -5.28 -8.88
CA PHE A 43 4.05 -6.49 -8.88
C PHE A 43 4.34 -6.94 -7.44
N GLY A 44 3.84 -8.14 -7.10
CA GLY A 44 3.93 -8.72 -5.75
C GLY A 44 2.68 -8.56 -4.89
N ALA A 45 1.57 -8.03 -5.44
CA ALA A 45 0.26 -7.96 -4.80
C ALA A 45 0.26 -7.30 -3.40
N ARG A 46 1.16 -6.33 -3.16
CA ARG A 46 1.39 -5.80 -1.81
C ARG A 46 0.44 -4.66 -1.40
N GLY A 47 -0.14 -3.93 -2.34
CA GLY A 47 -0.98 -2.75 -2.04
C GLY A 47 -2.20 -3.09 -1.18
N ALA A 48 -3.14 -3.87 -1.74
CA ALA A 48 -4.36 -4.26 -1.03
C ALA A 48 -4.09 -5.02 0.28
N ASN A 49 -3.14 -5.96 0.26
CA ASN A 49 -2.76 -6.71 1.46
C ASN A 49 -2.22 -5.80 2.56
N SER A 50 -1.41 -4.80 2.21
CA SER A 50 -0.90 -3.84 3.18
C SER A 50 -2.00 -2.95 3.75
N GLY A 51 -2.98 -2.53 2.94
CA GLY A 51 -4.12 -1.76 3.43
C GLY A 51 -4.97 -2.52 4.45
N ILE A 52 -5.14 -3.83 4.28
CA ILE A 52 -5.80 -4.70 5.27
C ILE A 52 -4.98 -4.73 6.57
N GLN A 53 -3.66 -4.95 6.47
CA GLN A 53 -2.77 -4.96 7.63
C GLN A 53 -2.69 -3.59 8.34
N ASP A 54 -2.76 -2.49 7.60
CA ASP A 54 -2.82 -1.15 8.20
C ASP A 54 -4.08 -1.01 9.07
N SER A 55 -5.22 -1.46 8.53
CA SER A 55 -6.50 -1.41 9.22
C SER A 55 -6.49 -2.31 10.47
N ASP A 56 -6.01 -3.55 10.33
CA ASP A 56 -5.87 -4.49 11.45
C ASP A 56 -4.99 -3.91 12.57
N ASN A 57 -3.85 -3.30 12.22
CA ASN A 57 -2.98 -2.62 13.18
C ASN A 57 -3.66 -1.43 13.86
N LEU A 58 -4.45 -0.65 13.11
CA LEU A 58 -5.04 0.60 13.58
C LEU A 58 -6.28 0.39 14.47
N ILE A 59 -7.20 -0.49 14.08
CA ILE A 59 -8.56 -0.49 14.65
C ILE A 59 -8.56 -0.76 16.16
N TRP A 60 -7.75 -1.71 16.64
CA TRP A 60 -7.71 -1.99 18.07
C TRP A 60 -7.08 -0.84 18.89
N LYS A 61 -6.06 -0.17 18.34
CA LYS A 61 -5.43 1.01 18.95
C LYS A 61 -6.42 2.15 19.04
N LEU A 62 -7.15 2.40 17.95
CA LEU A 62 -8.17 3.43 17.87
C LEU A 62 -9.30 3.19 18.86
N LYS A 63 -9.77 1.95 18.96
CA LYS A 63 -10.77 1.55 19.95
C LYS A 63 -10.33 1.87 21.38
N LEU A 64 -9.12 1.47 21.78
CA LEU A 64 -8.62 1.74 23.14
C LEU A 64 -8.53 3.24 23.43
N VAL A 65 -8.15 4.05 22.45
CA VAL A 65 -8.10 5.51 22.61
C VAL A 65 -9.50 6.13 22.69
N MET A 66 -10.44 5.67 21.87
CA MET A 66 -11.83 6.14 21.90
C MET A 66 -12.53 5.78 23.21
N ASP A 67 -12.24 4.61 23.77
CA ASP A 67 -12.78 4.14 25.05
C ASP A 67 -12.08 4.79 26.26
N GLY A 68 -11.05 5.62 26.05
CA GLY A 68 -10.27 6.24 27.12
C GLY A 68 -9.34 5.28 27.88
N LEU A 69 -9.15 4.07 27.36
CA LEU A 69 -8.33 3.01 27.94
C LEU A 69 -6.84 3.12 27.56
N ALA A 70 -6.52 3.95 26.57
CA ALA A 70 -5.15 4.24 26.15
C ALA A 70 -4.96 5.73 25.81
N PRO A 71 -3.75 6.27 26.01
CA PRO A 71 -3.46 7.64 25.61
C PRO A 71 -3.42 7.78 24.08
N ALA A 72 -3.76 8.97 23.57
CA ALA A 72 -3.76 9.24 22.13
C ALA A 72 -2.42 8.94 21.44
N ARG A 73 -1.30 8.97 22.18
CA ARG A 73 0.04 8.60 21.66
C ARG A 73 0.14 7.14 21.21
N LEU A 74 -0.77 6.25 21.63
CA LEU A 74 -0.81 4.88 21.10
C LEU A 74 -1.01 4.88 19.57
N LEU A 75 -1.74 5.84 19.02
CA LEU A 75 -1.93 5.95 17.56
C LEU A 75 -0.71 6.48 16.82
N ASP A 76 0.30 7.01 17.52
CA ASP A 76 1.58 7.36 16.88
C ASP A 76 2.33 6.09 16.48
N THR A 77 2.22 5.03 17.29
CA THR A 77 2.81 3.72 16.97
C THR A 77 2.24 3.12 15.69
N TYR A 78 0.96 3.38 15.37
CA TYR A 78 0.38 2.99 14.08
C TYR A 78 1.15 3.63 12.92
N SER A 79 1.41 4.94 13.02
CA SER A 79 2.18 5.64 11.99
C SER A 79 3.59 5.08 11.89
N ASP A 80 4.29 4.92 13.01
CA ASP A 80 5.69 4.47 13.01
C ASP A 80 5.83 3.05 12.43
N GLU A 81 4.99 2.12 12.88
CA GLU A 81 5.01 0.72 12.45
C GLU A 81 4.63 0.56 10.97
N ARG A 82 3.61 1.29 10.51
CA ARG A 82 3.07 1.11 9.16
C ARG A 82 3.80 1.93 8.10
N VAL A 83 4.42 3.05 8.46
CA VAL A 83 5.40 3.75 7.60
C VAL A 83 6.59 2.83 7.33
N PHE A 84 7.13 2.17 8.37
CA PHE A 84 8.24 1.24 8.20
C PHE A 84 7.87 0.07 7.27
N ALA A 85 6.69 -0.54 7.48
CA ALA A 85 6.20 -1.61 6.62
C ALA A 85 5.99 -1.14 5.15
N ALA A 86 5.52 0.09 4.96
CA ALA A 86 5.37 0.67 3.62
C ALA A 86 6.72 0.88 2.93
N ASP A 87 7.75 1.34 3.64
CA ASP A 87 9.11 1.47 3.10
C ASP A 87 9.67 0.12 2.64
N GLU A 88 9.49 -0.93 3.44
CA GLU A 88 9.91 -2.28 3.09
C GLU A 88 9.19 -2.78 1.82
N ASN A 89 7.88 -2.54 1.71
CA ASN A 89 7.10 -2.94 0.55
C ASN A 89 7.47 -2.16 -0.71
N ILE A 90 7.71 -0.85 -0.60
CA ILE A 90 8.16 -0.02 -1.72
C ILE A 90 9.53 -0.49 -2.21
N MET A 91 10.48 -0.74 -1.30
CA MET A 91 11.81 -1.25 -1.64
C MET A 91 11.73 -2.59 -2.39
N ASN A 92 10.95 -3.54 -1.87
CA ASN A 92 10.84 -4.87 -2.47
C ASN A 92 10.10 -4.86 -3.80
N SER A 93 8.99 -4.12 -3.91
CA SER A 93 8.21 -4.04 -5.15
C SER A 93 8.95 -3.31 -6.27
N THR A 94 9.80 -2.33 -5.94
CA THR A 94 10.67 -1.65 -6.92
C THR A 94 11.67 -2.63 -7.53
N ARG A 95 12.31 -3.49 -6.71
CA ARG A 95 13.24 -4.54 -7.19
C ARG A 95 12.57 -5.53 -8.15
N SER A 96 11.34 -5.96 -7.85
CA SER A 96 10.57 -6.83 -8.74
C SER A 96 10.21 -6.12 -10.06
N THR A 97 9.82 -4.85 -9.99
CA THR A 97 9.49 -4.03 -11.17
C THR A 97 10.70 -3.87 -12.09
N ASP A 98 11.87 -3.59 -11.51
CA ASP A 98 13.14 -3.44 -12.24
C ASP A 98 13.58 -4.70 -12.97
N PHE A 99 13.27 -5.87 -12.42
CA PHE A 99 13.58 -7.16 -13.02
C PHE A 99 12.62 -7.51 -14.17
N ILE A 100 11.32 -7.25 -14.00
CA ILE A 100 10.27 -7.67 -14.95
C ILE A 100 10.13 -6.70 -16.14
N THR A 101 10.42 -5.42 -15.94
CA THR A 101 10.14 -4.39 -16.95
C THR A 101 11.32 -4.24 -17.92
N PRO A 102 11.12 -4.35 -19.24
CA PRO A 102 12.17 -4.05 -20.23
C PRO A 102 12.66 -2.62 -20.04
N LYS A 103 13.98 -2.44 -19.88
CA LYS A 103 14.57 -1.11 -19.72
C LYS A 103 14.41 -0.33 -21.03
N SER A 104 13.79 0.84 -20.96
CA SER A 104 13.66 1.79 -22.07
C SER A 104 14.09 3.18 -21.62
N THR A 105 14.26 4.11 -22.57
CA THR A 105 14.59 5.52 -22.27
C THR A 105 13.55 6.21 -21.39
N VAL A 106 12.30 5.71 -21.40
CA VAL A 106 11.19 6.20 -20.57
C VAL A 106 11.22 5.62 -19.14
N SER A 107 11.89 4.48 -18.94
CA SER A 107 11.98 3.79 -17.65
C SER A 107 13.31 4.03 -16.91
N ARG A 108 14.10 5.03 -17.33
CA ARG A 108 15.40 5.38 -16.72
C ARG A 108 15.26 6.52 -15.72
#